data_AF-A0A538L150-F1
#
_entry.id   AF-A0A538L150-F1
#
_cell.length_a   1.000
_cell.length_b   1.000
_cell.length_c   1.000
_cell.angle_alpha   90.00
_cell.angle_beta   90.00
_cell.angle_gamma   90.00
#
_symmetry.space_group_name_H-M   'P 1'
#
loop_
_entity.id
_entity.type
_entity.pdbx_description
1 polymer ?
#
loop_
_entity_poly.entity_id
_entity_poly.type
_entity_poly.pdbx_seq_one_letter_code
_entity_poly.pdbx_strand_id
1 'polypeptide(L)' 'MLIVMQVTRQHVVDVLRTAGLPEAADEANRSLPEEIDLERAAEFLGRYGITKDVLISRMGGSP' A
#
# COMPACT_ATOMS: atom_id res chain seq x y z
N MET A 1 15.03 -13.23 -13.80
CA MET A 1 14.17 -13.52 -12.63
C MET A 1 13.45 -12.23 -12.28
N LEU A 2 12.15 -12.10 -12.58
CA LEU A 2 11.34 -10.97 -12.08
C LEU A 2 11.05 -11.26 -10.61
N ILE A 3 11.72 -10.57 -9.70
CA ILE A 3 11.38 -10.64 -8.27
C ILE A 3 10.11 -9.81 -8.10
N VAL A 4 8.97 -10.48 -7.92
CA VAL A 4 7.71 -9.81 -7.58
C VAL A 4 7.73 -9.56 -6.08
N MET A 5 7.91 -8.31 -5.68
CA MET A 5 7.85 -7.91 -4.27
C MET A 5 6.39 -7.87 -3.81
N GLN A 6 6.09 -8.55 -2.71
CA GLN A 6 4.77 -8.53 -2.08
C GLN A 6 4.73 -7.53 -0.92
N VAL A 7 3.57 -6.91 -0.72
CA VAL A 7 3.27 -6.13 0.49
C VAL A 7 1.99 -6.64 1.12
N THR A 8 1.84 -6.44 2.42
CA THR A 8 0.59 -6.82 3.10
C THR A 8 -0.49 -5.77 2.85
N ARG A 9 -1.76 -6.18 2.89
CA ARG A 9 -2.90 -5.25 2.93
C ARG A 9 -2.76 -4.23 4.03
N GLN A 10 -2.32 -4.68 5.21
CA GLN A 10 -2.19 -3.82 6.38
C GLN A 10 -1.21 -2.68 6.11
N HIS A 11 -0.10 -2.95 5.41
CA HIS A 11 0.84 -1.91 5.00
C HIS A 11 0.18 -0.83 4.12
N VAL A 12 -0.64 -1.23 3.15
CA VAL A 12 -1.39 -0.30 2.29
C VAL A 12 -2.40 0.52 3.10
N VAL A 13 -3.10 -0.12 4.04
CA VAL A 13 -4.05 0.54 4.96
C VAL A 13 -3.34 1.58 5.83
N ASP A 14 -2.17 1.26 6.37
CA ASP A 14 -1.41 2.16 7.23
C ASP A 14 -0.87 3.36 6.43
N VAL A 15 -0.42 3.13 5.19
CA VAL A 15 -0.04 4.20 4.26
C VAL A 15 -1.18 5.20 4.06
N LEU A 16 -2.39 4.71 3.78
CA LEU A 16 -3.57 5.54 3.56
C LEU A 16 -4.00 6.30 4.81
N ARG A 17 -3.97 5.65 5.98
CA ARG A 17 -4.29 6.31 7.26
C ARG A 17 -3.35 7.45 7.57
N THR A 18 -2.04 7.26 7.44
CA THR A 18 -1.08 8.35 7.67
C THR A 18 -1.16 9.44 6.61
N ALA A 19 -1.59 9.12 5.39
CA ALA A 19 -1.85 10.10 4.34
C ALA A 19 -3.13 10.92 4.59
N GLY A 20 -3.89 10.65 5.66
CA GLY A 20 -5.13 11.34 5.97
C GLY A 20 -6.31 10.89 5.10
N LEU A 21 -6.27 9.65 4.59
CA LEU A 21 -7.30 9.07 3.71
C LEU A 21 -8.00 7.87 4.39
N PRO A 22 -8.76 8.09 5.48
CA PRO A 22 -9.37 7.00 6.24
C PRO A 22 -10.40 6.21 5.43
N GLU A 23 -11.18 6.84 4.55
CA GLU A 23 -12.18 6.16 3.73
C GLU A 23 -11.52 5.21 2.71
N ALA A 24 -10.39 5.63 2.13
CA ALA A 24 -9.60 4.81 1.23
C ALA A 24 -8.95 3.64 1.98
N ALA A 25 -8.52 3.85 3.22
CA ALA A 25 -7.97 2.80 4.07
C ALA A 25 -9.03 1.72 4.38
N ASP A 26 -10.27 2.12 4.65
CA ASP A 26 -11.38 1.19 4.89
C ASP A 26 -11.84 0.46 3.62
N GLU A 27 -11.73 1.11 2.45
CA GLU A 27 -11.87 0.43 1.16
C GLU A 27 -10.78 -0.64 1.00
N ALA A 28 -9.51 -0.25 1.14
CA ALA A 28 -8.37 -1.14 0.99
C ALA A 28 -8.46 -2.37 1.91
N ASN A 29 -8.86 -2.16 3.17
CA ASN A 29 -9.01 -3.23 4.14
C ASN A 29 -10.09 -4.26 3.77
N ARG A 30 -11.13 -3.83 3.03
CA ARG A 30 -12.22 -4.71 2.58
C ARG A 30 -11.97 -5.32 1.21
N SER A 31 -11.29 -4.61 0.32
CA SER A 31 -11.18 -4.98 -1.10
C SER A 31 -9.89 -5.71 -1.46
N LEU A 32 -8.81 -5.50 -0.70
CA LEU A 32 -7.51 -6.07 -1.06
C LEU A 32 -7.31 -7.46 -0.45
N PRO A 33 -6.61 -8.38 -1.16
CA PRO A 33 -6.14 -9.64 -0.59
C PRO A 33 -5.13 -9.37 0.52
N GLU A 34 -4.86 -10.37 1.38
CA GLU A 34 -3.92 -10.24 2.50
C GLU A 34 -2.50 -9.88 2.06
N GLU A 35 -2.03 -10.49 0.98
CA GLU A 35 -0.80 -10.14 0.28
C GLU A 35 -1.13 -9.64 -1.13
N ILE A 36 -0.45 -8.59 -1.55
CA ILE A 36 -0.63 -7.95 -2.85
C ILE A 36 0.71 -7.60 -3.48
N ASP A 37 0.81 -7.81 -4.80
CA ASP A 37 1.97 -7.42 -5.58
C ASP A 37 2.21 -5.91 -5.42
N LEU A 38 3.45 -5.50 -5.17
CA LEU A 38 3.79 -4.10 -4.95
C LEU A 38 3.33 -3.18 -6.08
N GLU A 39 3.43 -3.63 -7.33
CA GLU A 39 2.96 -2.86 -8.49
C GLU A 39 1.44 -2.64 -8.44
N ARG A 40 0.67 -3.69 -8.09
CA ARG A 40 -0.79 -3.58 -7.94
C ARG A 40 -1.18 -2.70 -6.75
N ALA A 41 -0.43 -2.78 -5.66
CA ALA A 41 -0.62 -1.87 -4.52
C ALA A 41 -0.34 -0.42 -4.93
N ALA A 42 0.71 -0.16 -5.72
CA ALA A 42 1.03 1.16 -6.24
C ALA A 42 -0.03 1.69 -7.21
N GLU A 43 -0.59 0.84 -8.08
CA GLU A 43 -1.72 1.19 -8.95
C GLU A 43 -2.96 1.58 -8.13
N PHE A 44 -3.29 0.78 -7.11
CA PHE A 44 -4.40 1.08 -6.21
C PHE A 44 -4.20 2.42 -5.49
N LEU A 45 -2.98 2.71 -5.01
CA LEU A 45 -2.65 3.94 -4.30
C LEU A 45 -2.50 5.16 -5.22
N GLY A 46 -2.16 4.94 -6.49
CA GLY A 46 -1.99 5.98 -7.49
C GLY A 46 -3.26 6.81 -7.72
N ARG A 47 -4.45 6.23 -7.54
CA ARG A 47 -5.73 6.96 -7.59
C ARG A 47 -5.86 8.06 -6.54
N TYR A 48 -5.04 8.00 -5.49
CA TYR A 48 -4.98 8.97 -4.39
C TYR A 48 -3.71 9.84 -4.42
N GLY A 49 -2.92 9.76 -5.50
CA GLY A 49 -1.66 10.49 -5.64
C GLY A 49 -0.49 9.92 -4.82
N ILE A 50 -0.63 8.69 -4.30
CA ILE A 50 0.42 8.04 -3.51
C ILE A 50 1.23 7.12 -4.43
N THR A 51 2.55 7.30 -4.44
CA THR A 51 3.47 6.57 -5.33
C THR A 51 4.04 5.32 -4.67
N LYS A 52 4.62 4.45 -5.52
CA LYS A 52 5.37 3.25 -5.09
C LYS A 52 6.50 3.56 -4.11
N ASP A 53 7.16 4.72 -4.24
CA ASP A 53 8.23 5.12 -3.32
C ASP A 53 7.71 5.26 -1.89
N VAL A 54 6.48 5.74 -1.70
CA VAL A 54 5.86 5.84 -0.37
C VAL A 54 5.65 4.46 0.25
N LEU A 55 5.27 3.46 -0.56
CA LEU A 55 5.18 2.08 -0.10
C LEU A 55 6.55 1.54 0.34
N ILE A 56 7.60 1.78 -0.45
CA ILE A 56 8.95 1.29 -0.19
C ILE A 56 9.60 1.97 1.00
N SER A 57 9.53 3.31 1.09
CA SER A 57 10.09 4.07 2.21
C SER A 57 9.52 3.63 3.55
N ARG A 58 8.26 3.19 3.58
CA ARG A 58 7.61 2.70 4.81
C ARG A 58 7.87 1.23 5.10
N MET A 59 8.25 0.42 4.12
CA MET A 59 8.71 -0.96 4.37
C MET A 59 10.03 -1.00 5.13
N GLY A 60 10.90 0.01 4.94
CA GLY A 60 12.18 0.13 5.64
C GLY A 60 12.15 0.96 6.93
N GLY A 61 11.00 1.57 7.25
CA GLY A 61 10.84 2.51 8.36
C GLY A 61 10.28 1.84 9.61
N SER A 62 11.08 1.01 10.27
CA SER A 62 10.91 0.71 11.70
C SER A 62 11.90 1.57 12.48
N PRO A 63 11.51 2.24 13.58
CA PRO A 63 12.40 2.42 14.71
C PRO A 63 12.82 1.06 15.28
#